data_AF-A0A259F8I2-F1
#
_entry.id   AF-A0A259F8I2-F1
#
_cell.length_a   1.000
_cell.length_b   1.000
_cell.length_c   1.000
_cell.angle_alpha   90.00
_cell.angle_beta   90.00
_cell.angle_gamma   90.00
#
_symmetry.space_group_name_H-M   'P 1'
#
loop_
_entity.id
_entity.type
_entity.pdbx_description
1 polymer ?
#
loop_
_entity_poly.entity_id
_entity_poly.type
_entity_poly.pdbx_seq_one_letter_code
_entity_poly.pdbx_strand_id
1 'polypeptide(L)'
;MGWRRLKRALISAIFVADTLKGRTMDTIYADYSISMTEFKKNPAQVLRTAGEKPVAVLNHNRPAFYMLTPKLFEALVEELSDRHLVELVRQRLACKDTAIEVDIDQI
;
A
#
# COMPACT_ATOMS: atom_id res chain seq x y z
N MET A 1 13.70 -3.41 -16.13
CA MET A 1 13.58 -4.47 -15.10
C MET A 1 13.56 -3.76 -13.74
N GLY A 2 12.40 -3.75 -13.07
CA GLY A 2 11.98 -2.62 -12.23
C GLY A 2 12.51 -2.61 -10.80
N TRP A 3 12.87 -1.41 -10.33
CA TRP A 3 13.18 -1.00 -8.94
C TRP A 3 12.23 -1.60 -7.89
N ARG A 4 10.98 -1.91 -8.27
CA ARG A 4 9.97 -2.61 -7.45
C ARG A 4 10.36 -4.04 -7.04
N ARG A 5 11.17 -4.75 -7.83
CA ARG A 5 11.70 -6.08 -7.45
C ARG A 5 12.87 -5.94 -6.47
N LEU A 6 13.71 -4.93 -6.67
CA LEU A 6 14.83 -4.64 -5.78
C LEU A 6 14.36 -4.20 -4.40
N LYS A 7 13.38 -3.29 -4.32
CA LYS A 7 12.76 -2.88 -3.05
C LYS A 7 12.15 -4.07 -2.31
N ARG A 8 11.42 -4.96 -3.02
CA ARG A 8 10.86 -6.18 -2.42
C ARG A 8 11.95 -7.14 -1.91
N ALA A 9 13.02 -7.33 -2.68
CA ALA A 9 14.14 -8.17 -2.27
C ALA A 9 14.88 -7.61 -1.05
N LEU A 10 15.07 -6.29 -0.98
CA LEU A 10 15.71 -5.63 0.17
C LEU A 10 14.86 -5.75 1.44
N ILE A 11 13.55 -5.51 1.36
CA ILE A 11 12.64 -5.67 2.49
C ILE A 11 12.60 -7.14 2.96
N SER A 12 12.58 -8.08 2.01
CA SER A 12 12.63 -9.52 2.32
C SER A 12 13.95 -9.96 2.95
N ALA A 13 15.08 -9.40 2.53
CA ALA A 13 16.41 -9.76 3.05
C ALA A 13 16.62 -9.25 4.48
N ILE A 14 16.13 -8.04 4.78
CA ILE A 14 16.12 -7.48 6.15
C ILE A 14 15.29 -8.36 7.08
N PHE A 15 14.13 -8.85 6.61
CA PHE A 15 13.25 -9.75 7.36
C PHE A 15 13.89 -11.10 7.70
N VAL A 16 14.61 -11.72 6.76
CA VAL A 16 15.30 -13.01 6.99
C VAL A 16 16.41 -12.85 8.04
N ALA A 17 17.15 -11.75 8.01
CA ALA A 17 18.21 -11.47 8.98
C ALA A 17 17.65 -11.27 10.41
N ASP A 18 16.50 -10.60 10.55
CA ASP A 18 15.88 -10.36 11.87
C ASP A 18 15.13 -11.57 12.44
N THR A 19 14.59 -12.45 11.59
CA THR A 19 13.90 -13.68 12.02
C THR A 19 14.83 -14.66 12.73
N LEU A 20 16.12 -14.68 12.36
CA LEU A 20 17.14 -15.51 13.01
C LEU A 20 17.51 -15.04 14.43
N LYS A 21 16.99 -13.89 14.89
CA LYS A 21 17.31 -13.29 16.20
C LYS A 21 16.22 -13.46 17.27
N GLY A 22 15.24 -14.34 17.05
CA GLY A 22 14.32 -14.79 18.12
C GLY A 22 13.35 -13.74 18.67
N ARG A 23 13.09 -12.65 17.93
CA ARG A 23 11.99 -11.72 18.25
C ARG A 23 10.81 -12.02 17.32
N THR A 24 9.73 -12.56 17.86
CA THR A 24 8.42 -12.61 17.18
C THR A 24 7.88 -11.19 17.04
N MET A 25 8.36 -10.44 16.05
CA MET A 25 7.77 -9.17 15.63
C MET A 25 6.80 -9.44 14.49
N ASP A 26 5.57 -8.96 14.65
CA ASP A 26 4.60 -8.89 13.55
C ASP A 26 5.17 -8.07 12.39
N THR A 27 4.91 -8.48 11.15
CA THR A 27 5.42 -7.81 9.96
C THR A 27 4.91 -6.36 9.89
N ILE A 28 5.84 -5.40 9.94
CA ILE A 28 5.55 -3.97 9.79
C ILE A 28 5.78 -3.57 8.33
N TYR A 29 4.72 -3.16 7.64
CA TYR A 29 4.75 -2.71 6.24
C TYR A 29 4.95 -1.19 6.11
N ALA A 30 5.78 -0.60 6.97
CA ALA A 30 6.08 0.82 6.98
C ALA A 30 7.55 1.07 7.32
N ASP A 31 8.17 2.03 6.62
CA ASP A 31 9.54 2.48 6.90
C ASP A 31 9.66 3.19 8.26
N TYR A 32 8.53 3.71 8.76
CA TYR A 32 8.44 4.43 10.03
C TYR A 32 7.47 3.72 10.97
N SER A 33 7.84 3.64 12.25
CA SER A 33 6.95 3.18 13.30
C SER A 33 7.05 4.07 14.53
N ILE A 34 5.94 4.23 15.25
CA ILE A 34 5.85 4.98 16.49
C ILE A 34 5.05 4.19 17.52
N SER A 35 5.29 4.45 18.81
CA SER A 35 4.43 3.89 19.86
C SER A 35 3.07 4.60 19.93
N MET A 36 2.05 3.92 20.45
CA MET A 36 0.74 4.51 20.75
C MET A 36 0.84 5.74 21.66
N THR A 37 1.82 5.76 22.56
CA THR A 37 2.04 6.89 23.46
C THR A 37 2.60 8.11 22.72
N GLU A 38 3.55 7.92 21.80
CA GLU A 38 4.07 9.00 20.96
C GLU A 38 3.02 9.52 19.99
N PHE A 39 2.23 8.62 19.42
CA PHE A 39 1.09 8.96 18.58
C PHE A 39 0.14 9.93 19.28
N LYS A 40 -0.26 9.60 20.51
CA LYS A 40 -1.18 10.40 21.32
C LYS A 40 -0.62 11.78 21.69
N LYS A 41 0.70 11.93 21.79
CA LYS A 41 1.33 13.21 22.13
C LYS A 41 1.23 14.22 21.00
N ASN A 42 1.61 13.83 19.77
CA ASN A 42 1.60 14.74 18.63
C ASN A 42 1.50 14.01 17.28
N PRO A 43 0.28 13.66 16.83
CA PRO A 43 0.11 12.89 15.60
C PRO A 43 0.54 13.67 14.35
N ALA A 44 0.32 14.99 14.33
CA ALA A 44 0.66 15.83 13.18
C ALA A 44 2.18 15.97 12.98
N GLN A 45 2.96 16.01 14.06
CA GLN A 45 4.42 16.06 13.98
C GLN A 45 4.98 14.78 13.38
N VAL A 46 4.41 13.62 13.74
CA VAL A 46 4.88 12.34 13.18
C VAL A 46 4.68 12.29 11.67
N LEU A 47 3.53 12.73 11.16
CA LEU A 47 3.29 12.80 9.72
C LEU A 47 4.26 13.73 9.00
N ARG A 48 4.60 14.88 9.59
CA ARG A 48 5.58 15.80 9.00
C ARG A 48 6.97 15.17 8.92
N THR A 49 7.38 14.42 9.94
CA THR A 49 8.67 13.72 9.96
C THR A 49 8.71 12.55 8.99
N ALA A 50 7.61 11.81 8.86
CA ALA A 50 7.51 10.68 7.94
C ALA A 50 7.37 11.11 6.46
N GLY A 51 6.88 12.33 6.20
CA GLY A 51 6.65 12.84 4.86
C GLY A 51 5.54 12.06 4.16
N GLU A 52 5.74 11.73 2.87
CA GLU A 52 4.78 10.95 2.07
C GLU A 52 4.96 9.43 2.23
N LYS A 53 5.25 8.97 3.45
CA LYS A 53 5.43 7.56 3.77
C LYS A 53 4.43 7.07 4.82
N PRO A 54 4.01 5.80 4.76
CA PRO A 54 3.18 5.22 5.80
C PRO A 54 3.93 5.15 7.13
N VAL A 55 3.19 5.33 8.23
CA VAL A 55 3.69 5.17 9.60
C VAL A 55 2.90 4.08 10.31
N ALA A 56 3.58 3.07 10.82
CA ALA A 56 2.95 2.07 11.68
C ALA A 56 2.82 2.58 13.12
N VAL A 57 1.61 2.55 13.66
CA VAL A 57 1.38 2.86 15.08
C VAL A 57 1.32 1.57 15.86
N LEU A 58 2.24 1.42 16.81
CA LEU A 58 2.42 0.19 17.58
C LEU A 58 1.70 0.27 18.93
N ASN A 59 0.95 -0.77 19.28
CA ASN A 59 0.45 -1.01 20.63
C ASN A 59 1.08 -2.28 21.18
N HIS A 60 1.70 -2.22 22.36
CA HIS A 60 2.47 -3.33 22.94
C HIS A 60 3.45 -3.99 21.95
N ASN A 61 4.17 -3.16 21.18
CA ASN A 61 5.14 -3.57 20.16
C ASN A 61 4.54 -4.37 18.98
N ARG A 62 3.22 -4.27 18.75
CA ARG A 62 2.53 -4.83 17.60
C ARG A 62 1.84 -3.73 16.80
N PRO A 63 1.82 -3.79 15.46
CA PRO A 63 1.15 -2.79 14.64
C PRO A 63 -0.36 -2.83 14.91
N ALA A 64 -0.90 -1.73 15.43
CA ALA A 64 -2.33 -1.56 15.67
C ALA A 64 -3.02 -1.02 14.42
N PHE A 65 -2.41 -0.02 13.77
CA PHE A 65 -2.89 0.55 12.51
C PHE A 65 -1.78 1.30 11.78
N TYR A 66 -2.04 1.68 10.53
CA TYR A 66 -1.17 2.54 9.73
C TYR A 66 -1.78 3.93 9.60
N MET A 67 -0.91 4.94 9.68
CA MET A 67 -1.27 6.32 9.40
C MET A 67 -0.70 6.73 8.04
N LEU A 68 -1.55 7.35 7.23
CA LEU A 68 -1.24 7.83 5.89
C LEU A 68 -1.62 9.31 5.78
N THR A 69 -0.91 10.06 4.95
CA THR A 69 -1.40 11.38 4.52
C THR A 69 -2.55 11.20 3.53
N PRO A 70 -3.48 12.18 3.41
CA PRO A 70 -4.58 12.10 2.44
C PRO A 70 -4.09 11.82 1.03
N LYS A 71 -3.07 12.56 0.58
CA LYS A 71 -2.45 12.37 -0.73
C LYS A 71 -1.90 10.96 -0.97
N LEU A 72 -1.28 10.35 0.04
CA LEU A 72 -0.76 8.98 -0.07
C LEU A 72 -1.91 7.96 -0.14
N PHE A 73 -2.99 8.19 0.62
CA PHE A 73 -4.17 7.33 0.57
C PHE A 73 -4.88 7.42 -0.78
N GLU A 74 -5.04 8.62 -1.34
CA GLU A 74 -5.60 8.83 -2.68
C GLU A 74 -4.80 8.09 -3.75
N ALA A 75 -3.47 8.25 -3.76
CA ALA A 75 -2.60 7.56 -4.71
C ALA A 75 -2.68 6.02 -4.58
N LEU A 76 -2.83 5.50 -3.35
CA LEU A 76 -3.02 4.07 -3.11
C LEU A 76 -4.35 3.58 -3.71
N VAL A 77 -5.44 4.32 -3.48
CA VAL A 77 -6.76 3.98 -4.00
C VAL A 77 -6.77 4.02 -5.53
N GLU A 78 -6.16 5.04 -6.12
CA GLU A 78 -6.05 5.19 -7.58
C GLU A 78 -5.29 4.00 -8.23
N GLU A 79 -4.15 3.60 -7.66
CA GLU A 79 -3.41 2.42 -8.14
C GLU A 79 -4.23 1.12 -8.05
N LEU A 80 -5.07 1.00 -7.02
CA LEU A 80 -5.93 -0.17 -6.83
C LEU A 80 -7.11 -0.19 -7.80
N SER A 81 -7.70 0.97 -8.13
CA SER A 81 -8.85 1.06 -9.03
C SER A 81 -8.53 0.61 -10.46
N ASP A 82 -7.33 0.89 -10.95
CA ASP A 82 -6.93 0.55 -12.32
C ASP A 82 -6.99 -0.96 -12.60
N ARG A 83 -6.69 -1.80 -11.59
CA ARG A 83 -6.60 -3.25 -11.78
C ARG A 83 -7.93 -3.90 -12.11
N HIS A 84 -9.01 -3.42 -11.51
CA HIS A 84 -10.34 -3.97 -11.76
C HIS A 84 -10.81 -3.64 -13.18
N LEU A 85 -10.56 -2.40 -13.62
CA LEU A 85 -10.90 -1.96 -14.97
C LEU A 85 -10.11 -2.72 -16.04
N VAL A 86 -8.81 -2.95 -15.82
CA VAL A 86 -7.98 -3.72 -16.76
C VAL A 86 -8.51 -5.14 -16.95
N GLU A 87 -8.92 -5.82 -15.88
CA GLU A 87 -9.45 -7.18 -15.97
C GLU A 87 -10.80 -7.20 -16.73
N LEU A 88 -11.69 -6.28 -16.40
CA LEU A 88 -12.97 -6.13 -17.07
C LEU A 88 -12.80 -5.79 -18.57
N VAL A 89 -11.84 -4.92 -18.91
CA VAL A 89 -11.50 -4.61 -20.31
C VAL A 89 -10.97 -5.85 -21.02
N ARG A 90 -10.09 -6.64 -20.40
CA ARG A 90 -9.59 -7.90 -21.01
C ARG A 90 -10.72 -8.88 -21.27
N GLN A 91 -11.62 -9.07 -20.31
CA GLN A 91 -12.76 -9.96 -20.46
C GLN A 91 -13.68 -9.51 -21.61
N ARG A 92 -13.96 -8.20 -21.72
CA ARG A 92 -14.77 -7.66 -22.81
C ARG A 92 -14.08 -7.74 -24.17
N LEU A 93 -12.77 -7.48 -24.23
CA LEU A 93 -11.99 -7.62 -25.46
C LEU A 93 -11.95 -9.07 -25.95
N ALA A 94 -11.96 -10.05 -25.04
CA ALA A 94 -12.03 -11.47 -25.40
C ALA A 94 -13.37 -11.88 -26.03
N CYS A 95 -14.46 -11.15 -25.73
CA CYS A 95 -15.79 -11.42 -26.27
C CYS A 95 -16.16 -10.49 -27.45
N LYS A 96 -15.18 -9.86 -28.08
CA LYS A 96 -15.39 -8.87 -29.15
C LYS A 96 -16.21 -9.43 -30.32
N ASP A 97 -16.07 -10.72 -30.61
CA ASP A 97 -16.78 -11.40 -31.71
C ASP A 97 -18.31 -11.48 -31.49
N THR A 98 -18.77 -11.30 -30.24
CA THR A 98 -20.19 -11.28 -29.86
C THR A 98 -20.71 -9.89 -29.48
N ALA A 99 -19.91 -8.84 -29.70
CA ALA A 99 -20.26 -7.49 -29.31
C ALA A 99 -21.39 -6.93 -30.19
N ILE A 100 -22.30 -6.16 -29.57
CA ILE A 100 -23.35 -5.41 -30.26
C ILE A 100 -22.78 -4.03 -30.60
N GLU A 101 -22.84 -3.64 -31.87
CA GLU A 101 -22.46 -2.30 -32.32
C GLU A 101 -23.52 -1.29 -31.89
N VAL A 102 -23.07 -0.17 -31.34
CA VAL A 102 -23.94 0.91 -30.84
C VAL A 102 -23.35 2.24 -31.26
N ASP A 103 -24.20 3.12 -31.80
CA ASP A 103 -23.84 4.51 -32.13
C ASP A 103 -24.05 5.39 -30.89
N ILE A 104 -23.03 6.16 -30.52
CA ILE A 104 -23.04 7.01 -29.32
C ILE A 104 -23.84 8.29 -29.56
N ASP A 105 -23.94 8.73 -30.82
CA ASP A 105 -24.63 9.98 -31.18
C ASP A 105 -26.16 9.82 -31.28
N GLN A 106 -26.68 8.61 -31.08
CA GLN A 106 -28.11 8.28 -31.14
C GLN A 106 -28.74 7.96 -29.77
N ILE A 107 -28.08 8.34 -28.67
CA ILE A 107 -28.54 8.13 -27.28
C ILE A 107 -29.21 9.39 -26.73
#